data_AF-A0A849Z961-F1
#
_entry.id   AF-A0A849Z961-F1
#
_cell.length_a   1.000
_cell.length_b   1.000
_cell.length_c   1.000
_cell.angle_alpha   90.00
_cell.angle_beta   90.00
_cell.angle_gamma   90.00
#
_symmetry.space_group_name_H-M   'P 1'
#
loop_
_entity.id
_entity.type
_entity.pdbx_description
1 polymer ?
#
loop_
_entity_poly.entity_id
_entity_poly.type
_entity_poly.pdbx_seq_one_letter_code
_entity_poly.pdbx_strand_id
1 'polypeptide(L)'
;ERDLILDAFAHAQTSGVLFVSGDQHWFAAHVHRHGIREFQIGPTATRLFAPPPAEPGVLHRALERNFGLIDVGSRGLRFRAIGPRGTLYDETFTPDGLQIQDPTGFAM
;
A
#
# COMPACT_ATOMS: atom_id res chain seq x y z
N GLU A 1 14.94 5.98 -9.16
CA GLU A 1 13.78 5.76 -10.06
C GLU A 1 12.46 5.85 -9.29
N ARG A 2 12.20 4.97 -8.30
CA ARG A 2 10.97 5.02 -7.47
C ARG A 2 10.62 6.43 -6.98
N ASP A 3 11.56 7.12 -6.35
CA ASP A 3 11.28 8.44 -5.76
C ASP A 3 10.90 9.48 -6.83
N LEU A 4 11.47 9.39 -8.03
CA LEU A 4 11.10 10.25 -9.17
C LEU A 4 9.66 9.97 -9.64
N ILE A 5 9.24 8.71 -9.64
CA ILE A 5 7.87 8.32 -9.97
C ILE A 5 6.91 8.88 -8.92
N LEU A 6 7.22 8.68 -7.64
CA LEU A 6 6.39 9.18 -6.53
C LEU A 6 6.29 10.71 -6.54
N ASP A 7 7.41 11.41 -6.81
CA ASP A 7 7.44 12.86 -6.95
C ASP A 7 6.59 13.33 -8.15
N ALA A 8 6.60 12.60 -9.27
CA ALA A 8 5.75 12.92 -10.42
C ALA A 8 4.25 12.81 -10.12
N PHE A 9 3.82 11.80 -9.35
CA PHE A 9 2.43 11.69 -8.89
C PHE A 9 2.02 12.86 -8.00
N ALA A 10 2.92 13.29 -7.11
CA ALA A 10 2.65 14.43 -6.23
C ALA A 10 2.60 15.75 -7.00
N HIS A 11 3.51 15.99 -7.94
CA HIS A 11 3.49 17.17 -8.80
C HIS A 11 2.26 17.23 -9.72
N ALA A 12 1.77 16.08 -10.17
CA ALA A 12 0.53 16.00 -10.94
C ALA A 12 -0.73 16.17 -10.07
N GLN A 13 -0.59 16.36 -8.75
CA GLN A 13 -1.68 16.43 -7.78
C GLN A 13 -2.68 15.28 -7.95
N THR A 14 -2.15 14.09 -8.24
CA THR A 14 -3.00 12.92 -8.45
C THR A 14 -3.58 12.48 -7.11
N SER A 15 -4.87 12.17 -7.07
CA SER A 15 -5.57 11.72 -5.87
C SER A 15 -6.27 10.38 -6.11
N GLY A 16 -6.64 9.70 -5.02
CA GLY A 16 -7.37 8.44 -5.13
C GLY A 16 -6.52 7.26 -5.63
N VAL A 17 -5.19 7.33 -5.49
CA VAL A 17 -4.28 6.30 -5.98
C VAL A 17 -3.87 5.37 -4.84
N LEU A 18 -4.02 4.07 -5.09
CA LEU A 18 -3.51 3.00 -4.25
C LEU A 18 -2.65 2.07 -5.10
N PHE A 19 -1.41 1.83 -4.67
CA PHE A 19 -0.53 0.87 -5.34
C PHE A 19 -0.73 -0.54 -4.79
N VAL A 20 -0.73 -1.52 -5.70
CA VAL A 20 -0.73 -2.94 -5.35
C VAL A 20 0.43 -3.60 -6.07
N SER A 21 1.25 -4.33 -5.32
CA SER A 21 2.42 -5.02 -5.83
C SER A 21 2.47 -6.46 -5.32
N GLY A 22 3.41 -7.25 -5.85
CA GLY A 22 3.62 -8.63 -5.43
C GLY A 22 5.08 -9.04 -5.48
N ASP A 23 5.33 -10.29 -5.88
CA ASP A 23 6.66 -10.90 -6.11
C ASP A 23 7.53 -11.15 -4.87
N GLN A 24 7.53 -10.26 -3.87
CA GLN A 24 8.42 -10.40 -2.71
C GLN A 24 8.12 -11.60 -1.80
N HIS A 25 6.96 -12.25 -1.94
CA HIS A 25 6.60 -13.44 -1.16
C HIS A 25 6.47 -13.20 0.38
N TRP A 26 5.93 -12.05 0.75
CA TRP A 26 5.31 -11.77 2.05
C TRP A 26 4.29 -10.64 1.90
N PHE A 27 3.39 -10.48 2.87
CA PHE A 27 2.51 -9.32 2.91
C PHE A 27 3.22 -8.12 3.53
N ALA A 28 3.06 -6.93 2.94
CA ALA A 28 3.43 -5.67 3.59
C ALA A 28 2.49 -4.52 3.21
N ALA A 29 2.19 -3.67 4.19
CA ALA A 29 1.50 -2.41 4.00
C ALA A 29 2.49 -1.26 4.18
N HIS A 30 2.52 -0.34 3.21
CA HIS A 30 3.46 0.77 3.18
C HIS A 30 2.74 2.11 3.06
N VAL A 31 3.37 3.12 3.64
CA VAL A 31 3.20 4.54 3.33
C VAL A 31 4.54 5.03 2.84
N HIS A 32 4.57 5.49 1.60
CA HIS A 32 5.75 6.08 0.98
C HIS A 32 5.75 7.60 1.16
N ARG A 33 6.74 8.25 0.54
CA ARG A 33 6.77 9.70 0.42
C ARG A 33 5.43 10.23 -0.12
N HIS A 34 5.08 11.44 0.30
CA HIS A 34 3.84 12.12 -0.08
C HIS A 34 2.56 11.39 0.37
N GLY A 35 2.65 10.50 1.35
CA GLY A 35 1.50 9.76 1.88
C GLY A 35 1.01 8.64 0.96
N ILE A 36 1.74 8.31 -0.10
CA ILE A 36 1.33 7.31 -1.10
C ILE A 36 1.22 5.92 -0.45
N ARG A 37 0.08 5.26 -0.66
CA ARG A 37 -0.22 3.94 -0.07
C ARG A 37 0.15 2.81 -1.03
N GLU A 38 0.82 1.79 -0.51
CA GLU A 38 1.07 0.54 -1.25
C GLU A 38 0.73 -0.69 -0.39
N PHE A 39 0.08 -1.66 -1.01
CA PHE A 39 -0.08 -3.00 -0.46
C PHE A 39 0.64 -4.03 -1.33
N GLN A 40 1.67 -4.61 -0.77
CA GLN A 40 2.35 -5.75 -1.35
C GLN A 40 1.67 -7.03 -0.87
N ILE A 41 1.16 -7.82 -1.83
CA ILE A 41 0.41 -9.04 -1.57
C ILE A 41 1.10 -10.26 -2.17
N GLY A 42 0.72 -11.44 -1.68
CA GLY A 42 1.32 -12.70 -2.06
C GLY A 42 2.42 -13.15 -1.08
N PRO A 43 2.78 -14.44 -1.15
CA PRO A 43 2.47 -15.36 -2.23
C PRO A 43 1.23 -16.21 -1.94
N THR A 44 0.53 -16.64 -2.99
CA THR A 44 -0.58 -17.60 -2.87
C THR A 44 -0.12 -19.05 -2.90
N ALA A 45 0.88 -19.40 -3.73
CA ALA A 45 1.34 -20.77 -3.94
C ALA A 45 2.85 -20.99 -3.78
N THR A 46 3.66 -19.94 -3.70
CA THR A 46 5.13 -20.05 -3.66
C THR A 46 5.69 -20.04 -2.24
N ARG A 47 7.01 -20.21 -2.12
CA ARG A 47 7.75 -20.17 -0.83
C ARG A 47 7.76 -18.77 -0.25
N LEU A 48 7.79 -18.66 1.07
CA LEU A 48 7.96 -17.38 1.75
C LEU A 48 9.44 -16.97 1.76
N PHE A 49 9.70 -15.68 1.62
CA PHE A 49 11.04 -15.11 1.75
C PHE A 49 11.18 -14.33 3.05
N ALA A 50 12.35 -14.43 3.68
CA ALA A 50 12.65 -13.61 4.84
C ALA A 50 12.69 -12.15 4.38
N PRO A 51 11.86 -11.26 4.96
CA PRO A 51 11.86 -9.87 4.57
C PRO A 51 13.12 -9.19 5.12
N PRO A 52 13.64 -8.15 4.43
CA PRO A 52 14.72 -7.32 4.97
C PRO A 52 14.28 -6.61 6.27
N PRO A 53 15.18 -5.90 6.98
CA PRO A 53 14.77 -4.99 8.04
C PRO A 53 13.65 -4.04 7.58
N ALA A 54 12.75 -3.69 8.49
CA ALA A 54 11.67 -2.76 8.16
C ALA A 54 12.25 -1.35 8.01
N GLU A 55 12.00 -0.73 6.86
CA GLU A 55 12.34 0.66 6.59
C GLU A 55 11.24 1.60 7.13
N PRO A 56 11.53 2.90 7.32
CA PRO A 56 10.50 3.90 7.62
C PRO A 56 9.34 3.84 6.60
N GLY A 57 8.10 3.92 7.11
CA GLY A 57 6.90 3.85 6.28
C GLY A 57 6.32 2.44 6.11
N VAL A 58 6.97 1.38 6.58
CA VAL A 58 6.35 0.05 6.69
C VAL A 58 5.35 0.06 7.85
N LEU A 59 4.06 0.01 7.56
CA LEU A 59 3.00 0.01 8.57
C LEU A 59 2.75 -1.37 9.17
N HIS A 60 2.79 -2.40 8.33
CA HIS A 60 2.55 -3.77 8.75
C HIS A 60 3.29 -4.74 7.84
N ARG A 61 3.66 -5.90 8.39
CA ARG A 61 4.27 -6.98 7.63
C ARG A 61 3.91 -8.33 8.24
N ALA A 62 3.55 -9.28 7.38
CA ALA A 62 3.25 -10.64 7.77
C ALA A 62 3.96 -11.65 6.86
N LEU A 63 4.71 -12.57 7.48
CA LEU A 63 5.41 -13.65 6.80
C LEU A 63 4.49 -14.86 6.65
N GLU A 64 3.46 -14.70 5.82
CA GLU A 64 2.48 -15.75 5.54
C GLU A 64 2.06 -15.71 4.08
N ARG A 65 1.59 -16.85 3.59
CA ARG A 65 0.85 -16.87 2.32
C ARG A 65 -0.36 -15.96 2.45
N ASN A 66 -0.66 -15.19 1.42
CA ASN A 66 -1.76 -14.24 1.49
C ASN A 66 -2.25 -13.85 0.10
N PHE A 67 -3.42 -13.22 0.07
CA PHE A 67 -3.96 -12.51 -1.08
C PHE A 67 -4.65 -11.22 -0.62
N GLY A 68 -4.73 -10.26 -1.52
CA GLY A 68 -5.48 -9.02 -1.32
C GLY A 68 -6.91 -9.14 -1.84
N LEU A 69 -7.85 -8.53 -1.13
CA LEU A 69 -9.21 -8.26 -1.57
C LEU A 69 -9.43 -6.75 -1.56
N ILE A 70 -9.99 -6.22 -2.64
CA ILE A 70 -10.39 -4.82 -2.74
C ILE A 70 -11.88 -4.77 -3.02
N ASP A 71 -12.64 -4.27 -2.06
CA ASP A 71 -14.05 -3.97 -2.22
C ASP A 71 -14.17 -2.50 -2.67
N VAL A 72 -14.65 -2.26 -3.89
CA VAL A 72 -14.86 -0.91 -4.43
C VAL A 72 -16.33 -0.52 -4.29
N GLY A 73 -16.59 0.56 -3.55
CA GLY A 73 -17.92 1.13 -3.37
C GLY A 73 -18.01 2.55 -3.93
N SER A 74 -19.21 3.13 -3.87
CA SER A 74 -19.47 4.48 -4.39
C SER A 74 -18.77 5.61 -3.61
N ARG A 75 -18.26 5.33 -2.40
CA ARG A 75 -17.63 6.32 -1.52
C ARG A 75 -16.17 6.04 -1.22
N GLY A 76 -15.59 5.02 -1.82
CA GLY A 76 -14.24 4.60 -1.50
C GLY A 76 -13.98 3.13 -1.76
N LEU A 77 -12.86 2.66 -1.22
CA LEU A 77 -12.45 1.27 -1.30
C LEU A 77 -12.10 0.73 0.08
N ARG A 78 -12.27 -0.57 0.27
CA ARG A 78 -11.74 -1.29 1.43
C ARG A 78 -10.76 -2.34 0.95
N PHE A 79 -9.54 -2.28 1.48
CA PHE A 79 -8.52 -3.28 1.24
C PHE A 79 -8.44 -4.24 2.42
N ARG A 80 -8.36 -5.54 2.12
CA ARG A 80 -8.09 -6.59 3.10
C ARG A 80 -6.99 -7.51 2.60
N ALA A 81 -6.00 -7.77 3.45
CA ALA A 81 -5.05 -8.86 3.23
C ALA A 81 -5.50 -10.08 4.04
N ILE A 82 -5.65 -11.21 3.38
CA ILE A 82 -6.15 -12.46 3.98
C ILE A 82 -5.05 -13.50 3.94
N GLY A 83 -4.72 -14.07 5.10
CA GLY A 83 -3.84 -15.22 5.25
C GLY A 83 -4.59 -16.46 5.76
N PRO A 84 -3.91 -17.62 5.88
CA PRO A 84 -4.51 -18.87 6.35
C PRO A 84 -5.12 -18.79 7.74
N ARG A 85 -4.61 -17.87 8.58
CA ARG A 85 -5.05 -17.67 9.97
C ARG A 85 -6.12 -16.58 10.14
N GLY A 86 -6.55 -15.96 9.04
CA GLY A 86 -7.53 -14.87 9.04
C GLY A 86 -7.00 -13.59 8.42
N THR A 87 -7.63 -12.47 8.77
CA THR A 87 -7.27 -11.15 8.25
C THR A 87 -5.92 -10.69 8.82
N LEU A 88 -4.98 -10.37 7.93
CA LEU A 88 -3.66 -9.82 8.26
C LEU A 88 -3.69 -8.29 8.33
N TYR A 89 -4.53 -7.67 7.50
CA TYR A 89 -4.67 -6.23 7.41
C TYR A 89 -6.05 -5.87 6.87
N ASP A 90 -6.61 -4.76 7.35
CA ASP A 90 -7.93 -4.28 6.96
C ASP A 90 -7.96 -2.76 7.07
N GLU A 91 -8.19 -2.09 5.96
CA GLU A 91 -8.25 -0.64 5.93
C GLU A 91 -9.25 -0.14 4.89
N THR A 92 -9.93 0.94 5.23
CA THR A 92 -10.91 1.60 4.36
C THR A 92 -10.42 2.99 4.00
N PHE A 93 -10.59 3.34 2.74
CA PHE A 93 -10.15 4.58 2.14
C PHE A 93 -11.31 5.30 1.49
N THR A 94 -11.43 6.60 1.75
CA THR A 94 -12.14 7.53 0.88
C THR A 94 -11.15 8.10 -0.15
N PRO A 95 -11.61 8.77 -1.22
CA PRO A 95 -10.72 9.51 -2.11
C PRO A 95 -9.80 10.48 -1.35
N ASP A 96 -10.33 11.15 -0.32
CA ASP A 96 -9.56 12.06 0.53
C ASP A 96 -8.51 11.36 1.40
N GLY A 97 -8.76 10.10 1.78
CA GLY A 97 -7.79 9.25 2.48
C GLY A 97 -6.65 8.74 1.59
N LEU A 98 -6.71 8.97 0.28
CA LEU A 98 -5.69 8.64 -0.71
C LEU A 98 -5.17 9.89 -1.43
N GLN A 99 -5.19 11.04 -0.74
CA GLN A 99 -4.61 12.28 -1.25
C GLN A 99 -3.09 12.20 -1.16
N ILE A 100 -2.44 12.51 -2.27
CA ILE A 100 -0.98 12.61 -2.34
C ILE A 100 -0.60 14.03 -1.88
N GLN A 101 0.26 14.09 -0.85
CA GLN A 101 0.68 15.34 -0.24
C GLN A 101 1.63 16.10 -1.16
N ASP A 102 1.43 17.42 -1.28
CA ASP A 102 2.32 18.26 -2.07
C ASP A 102 3.70 18.36 -1.40
N PRO A 103 4.81 18.09 -2.12
CA PRO A 103 6.17 18.26 -1.59
C PRO A 103 6.48 19.68 -1.11
N THR A 104 5.74 20.69 -1.58
CA THR A 104 6.06 22.11 -1.32
C THR A 104 5.42 22.67 -0.06
N GLY A 105 4.44 21.99 0.55
CA GLY A 105 3.97 22.24 1.92
C GLY A 105 3.79 23.72 2.32
N PHE A 106 3.40 24.60 1.39
CA PHE A 106 2.85 25.91 1.69
C PHE A 106 1.42 25.92 1.19
N ALA A 107 0.49 25.70 2.11
CA ALA A 107 -0.87 26.16 1.92
C ALA A 107 -0.83 27.67 1.64
N MET A 108 -1.35 28.10 0.49
CA MET A 108 -1.84 29.48 0.34
C MET A 108 -3.24 29.58 0.94
#